data_AF-A0A0K9NVY7-F1
#
_entry.id   AF-A0A0K9NVY7-F1
#
_cell.length_a   1.000
_cell.length_b   1.000
_cell.length_c   1.000
_cell.angle_alpha   90.00
_cell.angle_beta   90.00
_cell.angle_gamma   90.00
#
_symmetry.space_group_name_H-M   'P 1'
#
loop_
_entity.id
_entity.type
_entity.pdbx_description
1 polymer ?
#
loop_
_entity_poly.entity_id
_entity_poly.type
_entity_poly.pdbx_seq_one_letter_code
_entity_poly.pdbx_strand_id
1 'polypeptide(L)'
;MDEVRNVQRLFFKLPPKEKQNYTIADSKIYEFKEGYGNDPVLSDEQILDWNDKLYLNVYPEERRKMDIWPQKPESFKYIRKLNGHYISHDY
;
A
#
# COMPACT_ATOMS: atom_id res chain seq x y z
N MET A 1 -3.67 -13.59 -9.68
CA MET A 1 -4.53 -12.46 -9.22
C MET A 1 -5.15 -12.71 -7.85
N ASP A 2 -5.59 -13.94 -7.54
CA ASP A 2 -6.31 -14.20 -6.28
C ASP A 2 -5.42 -14.11 -5.03
N GLU A 3 -4.13 -14.39 -5.14
CA GLU A 3 -3.18 -14.24 -4.04
C GLU A 3 -3.05 -12.78 -3.59
N VAL A 4 -2.88 -11.84 -4.52
CA VAL A 4 -2.84 -10.40 -4.24
C VAL A 4 -4.14 -9.98 -3.55
N ARG A 5 -5.28 -10.46 -4.05
CA ARG A 5 -6.59 -10.19 -3.45
C ARG A 5 -6.77 -10.78 -2.06
N ASN A 6 -6.16 -11.92 -1.77
CA ASN A 6 -6.21 -12.53 -0.45
C ASN A 6 -5.31 -11.78 0.53
N VAL A 7 -4.08 -11.43 0.12
CA VAL A 7 -3.12 -10.69 0.94
C VAL A 7 -3.67 -9.32 1.33
N GLN A 8 -4.28 -8.57 0.40
CA GLN A 8 -4.94 -7.30 0.76
C GLN A 8 -6.06 -7.51 1.79
N ARG A 9 -6.90 -8.55 1.63
CA ARG A 9 -8.01 -8.82 2.56
C ARG A 9 -7.50 -9.14 3.96
N LEU A 10 -6.41 -9.90 4.05
CA LEU A 10 -5.77 -10.22 5.31
C LEU A 10 -5.14 -8.98 5.96
N PHE A 11 -4.51 -8.10 5.19
CA PHE A 11 -3.99 -6.83 5.69
C PHE A 11 -5.09 -5.93 6.27
N PHE A 12 -6.18 -5.69 5.52
CA PHE A 12 -7.25 -4.79 5.98
C PHE A 12 -8.07 -5.36 7.15
N LYS A 13 -8.01 -6.68 7.38
CA LYS A 13 -8.56 -7.35 8.58
C LYS A 13 -7.70 -7.17 9.84
N LEU A 14 -6.46 -6.68 9.72
CA LEU A 14 -5.63 -6.41 10.90
C LEU A 14 -6.26 -5.31 11.77
N PRO A 15 -6.01 -5.33 13.09
CA PRO A 15 -6.44 -4.25 13.98
C PRO A 15 -5.95 -2.88 13.48
N PRO A 16 -6.72 -1.79 13.66
CA PRO A 16 -6.33 -0.46 13.21
C PRO A 16 -4.93 -0.04 13.65
N LYS A 17 -4.55 -0.34 14.90
CA LYS A 17 -3.20 -0.06 15.44
C LYS A 17 -2.07 -0.73 14.65
N GLU A 18 -2.29 -1.95 14.16
CA GLU A 18 -1.30 -2.66 13.34
C GLU A 18 -1.19 -2.03 11.95
N LYS A 19 -2.29 -1.57 11.37
CA LYS A 19 -2.29 -0.89 10.06
C LYS A 19 -1.64 0.50 10.15
N GLN A 20 -1.88 1.24 11.23
CA GLN A 20 -1.28 2.57 11.48
C GLN A 20 0.24 2.56 11.55
N ASN A 21 0.88 1.42 11.83
CA ASN A 21 2.35 1.30 11.77
C ASN A 21 2.91 1.53 10.36
N TYR A 22 2.06 1.42 9.33
CA TYR A 22 2.42 1.65 7.93
C TYR A 22 1.96 3.03 7.44
N THR A 23 1.42 3.88 8.32
CA THR A 23 1.03 5.25 7.97
C THR A 23 2.25 6.15 7.86
N ILE A 24 2.25 7.00 6.83
CA ILE A 24 3.26 8.04 6.72
C ILE A 24 2.91 9.18 7.68
N ALA A 25 3.78 9.40 8.65
CA ALA A 25 3.59 10.35 9.74
C ALA A 25 3.80 11.83 9.33
N ASP A 26 4.11 12.12 8.07
CA ASP A 26 4.60 13.44 7.67
C ASP A 26 3.56 14.20 6.83
N SER A 27 2.55 14.72 7.54
CA SER A 27 1.39 15.47 7.02
C SER A 27 1.74 16.84 6.44
N LYS A 28 3.01 17.26 6.48
CA LYS A 28 3.48 18.56 5.98
C LYS A 28 3.95 18.53 4.52
N ILE A 29 3.91 17.37 3.87
CA ILE A 29 4.32 17.22 2.49
C ILE A 29 3.07 17.01 1.63
N TYR A 30 2.82 17.95 0.73
CA TYR A 30 1.69 17.97 -0.22
C TYR A 30 1.81 16.94 -1.36
N GLU A 31 2.69 15.94 -1.22
CA GLU A 31 2.90 14.90 -2.20
C GLU A 31 2.28 13.58 -1.75
N PHE A 32 1.67 12.88 -2.71
CA PHE A 32 1.16 11.54 -2.49
C PHE A 32 2.33 10.60 -2.15
N LYS A 33 2.21 9.92 -1.01
CA LYS A 33 3.32 9.22 -0.36
C LYS A 33 2.91 7.77 -0.09
N GLU A 34 3.82 6.82 -0.33
CA GLU A 34 3.55 5.38 -0.17
C GLU A 34 3.28 4.98 1.28
N GLY A 35 2.13 4.40 1.58
CA GLY A 35 1.83 3.91 2.93
C GLY A 35 0.34 3.66 3.12
N TYR A 36 -0.04 3.35 4.36
CA TYR A 36 -1.42 3.18 4.78
C TYR A 36 -2.02 4.51 5.25
N GLY A 37 -3.13 4.93 4.66
CA GLY A 37 -3.84 6.13 5.08
C GLY A 37 -4.75 6.66 3.99
N ASN A 38 -5.12 7.92 4.16
CA ASN A 38 -5.94 8.67 3.22
C ASN A 38 -5.12 9.80 2.60
N ASP A 39 -5.67 10.37 1.54
CA ASP A 39 -5.09 11.53 0.89
C ASP A 39 -4.94 12.68 1.89
N PRO A 40 -3.86 13.48 1.78
CA PRO A 40 -3.71 14.67 2.61
C PRO A 40 -4.90 15.62 2.41
N VAL A 41 -5.28 16.30 3.48
CA VAL A 41 -6.26 17.39 3.44
C VAL A 41 -5.52 18.66 3.01
N LEU A 42 -5.88 19.18 1.84
CA LEU A 42 -5.24 20.33 1.20
C LEU A 42 -6.05 21.62 1.37
N SER A 43 -7.36 21.52 1.58
CA SER A 43 -8.26 22.65 1.86
C SER A 43 -9.52 22.21 2.60
N ASP A 44 -10.26 23.16 3.16
CA ASP A 44 -11.50 22.91 3.90
C ASP A 44 -12.67 22.48 2.98
N GLU A 45 -12.64 22.86 1.71
CA GLU A 45 -13.63 22.49 0.70
C GLU A 45 -13.35 21.14 0.03
N GLN A 46 -12.25 20.46 0.38
CA GLN A 46 -11.88 19.19 -0.23
C GLN A 46 -12.88 18.09 0.12
N ILE A 47 -13.46 17.46 -0.91
CA ILE A 47 -14.26 16.25 -0.76
C ILE A 47 -13.33 15.07 -0.50
N LEU A 48 -13.52 14.39 0.63
CA LEU A 48 -12.72 13.22 1.01
C LEU A 48 -13.42 11.93 0.59
N ASP A 49 -12.63 10.99 0.08
CA ASP A 49 -13.11 9.65 -0.21
C ASP A 49 -13.45 8.89 1.08
N TRP A 50 -14.55 8.14 1.08
CA TRP A 50 -14.83 7.16 2.13
C TRP A 50 -14.14 5.83 1.80
N ASN A 51 -12.81 5.80 1.98
CA ASN A 51 -12.04 4.56 1.94
C ASN A 51 -10.83 4.66 2.88
N ASP A 52 -10.11 3.54 2.99
CA ASP A 52 -8.74 3.51 3.48
C ASP A 52 -7.87 3.03 2.31
N LYS A 53 -6.67 3.60 2.14
CA LYS A 53 -5.75 3.20 1.06
C LYS A 53 -4.45 2.62 1.64
N LEU A 54 -3.90 1.63 0.95
CA LEU A 54 -2.49 1.21 1.09
C LEU A 54 -1.85 1.36 -0.27
N TYR A 55 -0.98 2.36 -0.42
CA TYR A 55 -0.30 2.64 -1.69
C TYR A 55 1.17 2.25 -1.60
N LEU A 56 1.64 1.45 -2.56
CA LEU A 56 3.01 0.95 -2.62
C LEU A 56 3.50 1.03 -4.06
N ASN A 57 4.71 1.55 -4.27
CA ASN A 57 5.39 1.41 -5.55
C ASN A 57 5.87 -0.04 -5.68
N VAL A 58 5.38 -0.74 -6.69
CA VAL A 58 5.73 -2.16 -6.93
C VAL A 58 6.77 -2.34 -8.04
N TYR A 59 6.89 -1.36 -8.95
CA TYR A 59 7.83 -1.37 -10.06
C TYR A 59 8.21 0.09 -10.43
N PRO A 60 9.45 0.36 -10.87
CA PRO A 60 10.58 -0.57 -10.96
C PRO A 60 11.13 -0.94 -9.57
N GLU A 61 11.88 -2.04 -9.50
CA GLU A 61 12.25 -2.64 -8.21
C GLU A 61 13.08 -1.70 -7.33
N GLU A 62 13.87 -0.82 -7.95
CA GLU A 62 14.74 0.16 -7.31
C GLU A 62 13.94 1.27 -6.61
N ARG A 63 12.68 1.46 -6.98
CA ARG A 63 11.77 2.43 -6.34
C ARG A 63 10.99 1.83 -5.17
N ARG A 64 11.11 0.52 -4.91
CA ARG A 64 10.40 -0.13 -3.80
C ARG A 64 11.02 0.26 -2.45
N LYS A 65 10.25 0.96 -1.62
CA LYS A 65 10.67 1.30 -0.26
C LYS A 65 10.35 0.17 0.71
N MET A 66 11.19 -0.85 0.78
CA MET A 66 10.91 -2.08 1.56
C MET A 66 10.62 -1.85 3.05
N ASP A 67 11.06 -0.73 3.63
CA ASP A 67 10.85 -0.40 5.04
C ASP A 67 9.39 -0.08 5.39
N ILE A 68 8.59 0.35 4.41
CA ILE A 68 7.17 0.69 4.58
C ILE A 68 6.23 -0.39 4.05
N TRP A 69 6.78 -1.46 3.48
CA TRP A 69 5.97 -2.58 3.00
C TRP A 69 5.44 -3.41 4.18
N PRO A 70 4.15 -3.80 4.16
CA PRO A 70 3.58 -4.63 5.21
C PRO A 70 4.36 -5.92 5.44
N GLN A 71 4.73 -6.16 6.69
CA GLN A 71 5.34 -7.41 7.13
C GLN A 71 4.30 -8.43 7.59
N LYS A 72 3.10 -7.94 7.90
CA LYS A 72 1.92 -8.73 8.26
C LYS A 72 0.81 -8.50 7.24
N PRO A 73 0.11 -9.56 6.80
CA PRO A 73 0.38 -10.97 7.05
C PRO A 73 1.71 -11.43 6.42
N GLU A 74 2.28 -12.55 6.88
CA GLU A 74 3.52 -13.07 6.28
C GLU A 74 3.40 -13.35 4.77
N SER A 75 2.18 -13.61 4.30
CA SER A 75 1.87 -13.78 2.88
C SER A 75 2.16 -12.53 2.02
N PHE A 76 2.34 -11.35 2.63
CA PHE A 76 2.81 -10.15 1.93
C PHE A 76 4.25 -10.31 1.39
N LYS A 77 5.06 -11.21 1.98
CA LYS A 77 6.41 -11.54 1.51
C LYS A 77 6.43 -12.06 0.06
N TYR A 78 5.35 -12.69 -0.41
CA TYR A 78 5.26 -13.18 -1.78
C TYR A 78 5.07 -12.04 -2.78
N ILE A 79 4.31 -11.00 -2.42
CA ILE A 79 4.17 -9.79 -3.25
C ILE A 79 5.49 -9.01 -3.30
N ARG A 80 6.23 -8.96 -2.19
CA ARG A 80 7.59 -8.38 -2.16
C ARG A 80 8.56 -9.04 -3.14
N LYS A 81 8.28 -10.30 -3.52
CA LYS A 81 9.10 -11.11 -4.44
C LYS A 81 8.51 -11.24 -5.84
N LEU A 82 7.34 -10.65 -6.13
CA LEU A 82 6.80 -10.70 -7.50
C LEU A 82 7.74 -9.90 -8.42
N ASN A 83 8.38 -10.67 -9.30
CA ASN A 83 9.51 -10.30 -10.15
C ASN A 83 9.09 -9.44 -11.33
N GLY A 84 10.01 -8.59 -11.80
CA GLY A 84 9.97 -7.91 -13.10
C GLY A 84 10.06 -8.82 -14.34
N HIS A 85 9.35 -9.95 -14.35
CA HIS A 85 9.05 -10.68 -15.60
C HIS A 85 7.56 -10.52 -15.90
N TYR A 86 7.28 -9.79 -16.97
CA TYR A 86 5.96 -9.62 -17.55
C TYR A 86 5.27 -10.97 -17.64
N ILE A 87 4.12 -11.08 -17.00
CA ILE A 87 3.13 -12.08 -17.37
C ILE A 87 2.55 -11.59 -18.71
N SER A 88 3.24 -11.88 -19.82
CA SER A 88 2.54 -12.05 -21.08
C SER A 88 1.67 -13.29 -20.90
N HIS A 89 0.43 -13.07 -20.47
CA HIS A 89 -0.62 -14.00 -20.81
C HIS A 89 -1.43 -13.28 -21.88
N ASP A 90 -1.05 -13.58 -23.12
CA ASP A 90 -1.98 -13.54 -24.23
C ASP A 90 -3.26 -14.26 -23.80
N TYR A 91 -4.38 -13.54 -23.74
CA TYR A 91 -5.71 -13.97 -24.19
C TYR A 91 -6.56 -12.72 -24.44
#